data_AF-A0A829HYN7-F1
#
_entry.id   AF-A0A829HYN7-F1
#
_cell.length_a   1.000
_cell.length_b   1.000
_cell.length_c   1.000
_cell.angle_alpha   90.00
_cell.angle_beta   90.00
_cell.angle_gamma   90.00
#
_symmetry.space_group_name_H-M   'P 1'
#
loop_
_entity.id
_entity.type
_entity.pdbx_description
1 polymer ?
#
loop_
_entity_poly.entity_id
_entity_poly.type
_entity_poly.pdbx_seq_one_letter_code
_entity_poly.pdbx_strand_id
1 'polypeptide(L)'
;MMSIRTRGAALLAALACVSLIVIGSVPKTLADPVQPPPPKPLPNPVAQPDDLPRIAPIGGAQVKTNTPLGLGPGTGRPLAAGRERSNATISPSPTDGTHLPTAIAGKDVVLHLPQERDLTPAQWGDGGSATFTSRDTDYRISPFAGGGVDVNIIRRTIFTPENFTFGLRVPEGTHVRQGANVVLVESDAAPGLPATTIATLSVPVARDAKGNPVQVTPVIHGDYVYQQSNLALDLGPADIFAFPVTITLSYRASSVPASGQLASDWEGLPEGGGPPEAKKAAQIIGAPGDYVVDPGGAHRPGNVDPVLYAQRHADRCLSGPNEFRSEDGRTADFWSSCQRQAMCLDVTPAQTSVEVCKNQAFANMSAQCTATFGQTGPDYEACLNVANGHAAWSKENLLGGGLCQPVGPGTNTRFLPSNNNRYCS
;
A
#
# COMPACT_ATOMS: atom_id res chain seq x y z
N MET A 1 -49.33 25.12 59.56
CA MET A 1 -49.16 23.65 59.61
C MET A 1 -47.71 23.36 59.25
N MET A 2 -46.86 22.73 60.06
CA MET A 2 -47.01 21.48 60.83
C MET A 2 -47.01 20.24 59.93
N SER A 3 -46.09 19.25 60.00
CA SER A 3 -44.63 19.19 60.27
C SER A 3 -44.25 17.73 60.64
N ILE A 4 -42.99 17.30 60.43
CA ILE A 4 -42.32 16.20 61.19
C ILE A 4 -42.79 14.75 60.83
N ARG A 5 -41.99 13.65 60.82
CA ARG A 5 -40.56 13.31 61.12
C ARG A 5 -40.08 12.18 60.16
N THR A 6 -38.80 12.06 59.75
CA THR A 6 -37.57 11.47 60.39
C THR A 6 -37.76 10.05 61.00
N ARG A 7 -36.82 9.10 61.06
CA ARG A 7 -35.33 9.05 61.28
C ARG A 7 -34.75 7.77 60.62
N GLY A 8 -33.44 7.45 60.59
CA GLY A 8 -32.20 8.05 61.11
C GLY A 8 -30.99 7.56 60.28
N ALA A 9 -29.73 8.02 60.41
CA ALA A 9 -28.94 8.41 61.60
C ALA A 9 -28.60 7.21 62.51
N ALA A 10 -27.36 6.93 62.93
CA ALA A 10 -26.07 7.63 62.78
C ALA A 10 -24.90 6.57 62.84
N LEU A 11 -23.61 6.81 63.19
CA LEU A 11 -22.91 7.90 63.86
C LEU A 11 -21.39 7.94 63.52
N LEU A 12 -20.71 9.01 63.93
CA LEU A 12 -19.29 9.36 63.85
C LEU A 12 -18.32 8.51 64.69
N ALA A 13 -17.02 8.53 64.33
CA ALA A 13 -15.89 8.71 65.26
C ALA A 13 -14.63 9.23 64.52
N ALA A 14 -13.65 9.79 65.25
CA ALA A 14 -12.38 10.30 64.73
C ALA A 14 -11.24 10.07 65.76
N LEU A 15 -10.07 10.71 65.53
CA LEU A 15 -8.74 10.57 66.16
C LEU A 15 -7.84 9.47 65.55
N ALA A 16 -6.51 9.50 65.68
CA ALA A 16 -5.46 10.54 65.74
C ALA A 16 -4.12 9.84 66.05
N CYS A 17 -3.01 10.39 65.57
CA CYS A 17 -1.62 9.90 65.62
C CYS A 17 -1.16 9.06 66.84
N VAL A 18 -0.53 7.90 66.57
CA VAL A 18 0.68 7.42 67.26
C VAL A 18 1.61 6.74 66.24
N SER A 19 2.92 7.03 66.29
CA SER A 19 3.95 6.38 65.48
C SER A 19 4.52 5.16 66.22
N LEU A 20 4.73 4.03 65.54
CA LEU A 20 5.46 2.90 66.12
C LEU A 20 6.23 2.11 65.06
N ILE A 21 7.56 2.11 65.20
CA ILE A 21 8.48 1.30 64.39
C ILE A 21 8.54 -0.10 65.02
N VAL A 22 8.24 -1.14 64.24
CA VAL A 22 8.49 -2.54 64.63
C VAL A 22 9.37 -3.19 63.56
N ILE A 23 10.57 -3.58 63.96
CA ILE A 23 11.53 -4.28 63.10
C ILE A 23 11.13 -5.76 63.05
N GLY A 24 10.44 -6.17 61.97
CA GLY A 24 10.05 -7.56 61.71
C GLY A 24 11.11 -8.28 60.87
N SER A 25 11.83 -9.23 61.48
CA SER A 25 12.89 -10.00 60.82
C SER A 25 12.34 -11.07 59.87
N VAL A 26 12.68 -10.99 58.58
CA VAL A 26 12.48 -12.08 57.60
C VAL A 26 13.71 -13.00 57.61
N PRO A 27 13.56 -14.34 57.63
CA PRO A 27 14.68 -15.25 57.84
C PRO A 27 15.64 -15.35 56.64
N LYS A 28 16.94 -15.49 56.94
CA LYS A 28 17.96 -15.88 55.96
C LYS A 28 17.96 -17.40 55.78
N THR A 29 17.52 -17.88 54.62
CA THR A 29 17.87 -19.22 54.15
C THR A 29 19.25 -19.19 53.50
N LEU A 30 20.16 -20.05 53.96
CA LEU A 30 21.45 -20.28 53.31
C LEU A 30 21.27 -21.28 52.16
N ALA A 31 22.01 -21.07 51.07
CA ALA A 31 22.17 -22.00 49.97
C ALA A 31 23.65 -22.32 49.78
N ASP A 32 23.95 -23.57 49.45
CA ASP A 32 25.30 -24.14 49.41
C ASP A 32 26.06 -23.72 48.11
N PRO A 33 27.39 -23.49 48.14
CA PRO A 33 28.11 -22.95 47.00
C PRO A 33 28.53 -24.04 46.00
N VAL A 34 27.57 -24.56 45.22
CA VAL A 34 27.86 -25.47 44.10
C VAL A 34 28.28 -24.67 42.87
N GLN A 35 29.56 -24.81 42.50
CA GLN A 35 30.15 -24.12 41.35
C GLN A 35 29.62 -24.68 40.01
N PRO A 36 29.21 -23.83 39.04
CA PRO A 36 28.73 -24.31 37.74
C PRO A 36 29.85 -24.95 36.92
N PRO A 37 29.54 -25.97 36.09
CA PRO A 37 30.54 -26.64 35.25
C PRO A 37 31.06 -25.71 34.14
N PRO A 38 32.31 -25.90 33.66
CA PRO A 38 32.88 -25.09 32.59
C PRO A 38 32.11 -25.27 31.27
N PRO A 39 32.01 -24.23 30.42
CA PRO A 39 31.35 -24.32 29.14
C PRO A 39 32.06 -25.30 28.20
N LYS A 40 31.28 -25.99 27.35
CA LYS A 40 31.84 -26.83 26.28
C LYS A 40 32.64 -25.97 25.29
N PRO A 41 33.75 -26.48 24.73
CA PRO A 41 34.42 -25.84 23.60
C PRO A 41 33.45 -25.60 22.44
N LEU A 42 33.61 -24.47 21.76
CA LEU A 42 32.91 -24.19 20.49
C LEU A 42 33.35 -25.24 19.45
N PRO A 43 32.46 -25.66 18.52
CA PRO A 43 32.86 -26.47 17.38
C PRO A 43 33.94 -25.75 16.56
N ASN A 44 34.97 -26.48 16.13
CA ASN A 44 35.96 -25.92 15.22
C ASN A 44 35.26 -25.43 13.94
N PRO A 45 35.57 -24.22 13.44
CA PRO A 45 34.99 -23.72 12.20
C PRO A 45 35.40 -24.63 11.03
N VAL A 46 34.41 -25.15 10.30
CA VAL A 46 34.63 -25.85 9.04
C VAL A 46 35.07 -24.81 8.01
N ALA A 47 36.16 -25.07 7.29
CA ALA A 47 36.57 -24.21 6.19
C ALA A 47 35.48 -24.23 5.09
N GLN A 48 34.91 -23.06 4.78
CA GLN A 48 34.10 -22.90 3.58
C GLN A 48 35.00 -22.99 2.33
N PRO A 49 34.49 -23.48 1.18
CA PRO A 49 35.20 -23.39 -0.07
C PRO A 49 35.40 -21.92 -0.49
N ASP A 50 36.51 -21.62 -1.15
CA ASP A 50 36.86 -20.26 -1.59
C ASP A 50 35.83 -19.65 -2.55
N ASP A 51 35.59 -18.34 -2.41
CA ASP A 51 34.68 -17.57 -3.27
C ASP A 51 35.12 -17.58 -4.74
N LEU A 52 34.13 -17.64 -5.66
CA LEU A 52 34.38 -17.49 -7.09
C LEU A 52 34.97 -16.10 -7.40
N PRO A 53 35.99 -16.01 -8.27
CA PRO A 53 36.66 -14.74 -8.56
C PRO A 53 35.71 -13.73 -9.22
N ARG A 54 35.82 -12.46 -8.82
CA ARG A 54 35.02 -11.31 -9.28
C ARG A 54 34.91 -11.14 -10.80
N ILE A 55 35.81 -11.75 -11.56
CA ILE A 55 35.75 -11.89 -13.01
C ILE A 55 35.91 -13.38 -13.33
N ALA A 56 34.82 -14.02 -13.75
CA ALA A 56 34.82 -15.40 -14.24
C ALA A 56 34.69 -15.38 -15.78
N PRO A 57 35.70 -15.87 -16.54
CA PRO A 57 35.61 -15.99 -17.99
C PRO A 57 34.77 -17.23 -18.36
N ILE A 58 33.66 -17.03 -19.07
CA ILE A 58 32.81 -18.12 -19.58
C ILE A 58 32.74 -17.98 -21.10
N GLY A 59 33.34 -18.93 -21.83
CA GLY A 59 33.20 -19.02 -23.30
C GLY A 59 33.65 -17.78 -24.11
N GLY A 60 34.48 -16.92 -23.55
CA GLY A 60 34.89 -15.65 -24.15
C GLY A 60 34.12 -14.40 -23.68
N ALA A 61 33.04 -14.58 -22.91
CA ALA A 61 32.33 -13.49 -22.25
C ALA A 61 32.90 -13.18 -20.85
N GLN A 62 32.86 -11.91 -20.45
CA GLN A 62 33.15 -11.47 -19.07
C GLN A 62 31.86 -11.08 -18.36
N VAL A 63 31.50 -11.81 -17.30
CA VAL A 63 30.49 -11.33 -16.34
C VAL A 63 31.18 -10.46 -15.29
N LYS A 64 30.64 -9.27 -15.03
CA LYS A 64 31.08 -8.37 -13.95
C LYS A 64 29.91 -8.15 -13.01
N THR A 65 30.03 -8.57 -11.75
CA THR A 65 29.01 -8.28 -10.73
C THR A 65 29.31 -6.99 -9.97
N ASN A 66 28.25 -6.22 -9.70
CA ASN A 66 28.29 -5.00 -8.90
C ASN A 66 27.90 -5.24 -7.43
N THR A 67 27.37 -6.42 -7.07
CA THR A 67 27.18 -6.78 -5.66
C THR A 67 28.53 -7.12 -5.00
N PRO A 68 28.70 -6.82 -3.70
CA PRO A 68 29.80 -7.38 -2.92
C PRO A 68 29.60 -8.89 -2.76
N LEU A 69 30.43 -9.68 -3.44
CA LEU A 69 30.69 -11.06 -3.03
C LEU A 69 31.66 -11.02 -1.83
N GLY A 70 31.38 -11.85 -0.82
CA GLY A 70 32.07 -11.88 0.45
C GLY A 70 31.60 -10.80 1.45
N LEU A 71 31.46 -11.18 2.72
CA LEU A 71 31.37 -10.22 3.82
C LEU A 71 32.75 -9.58 4.02
N GLY A 72 32.89 -8.31 3.60
CA GLY A 72 34.07 -7.51 3.89
C GLY A 72 34.30 -7.31 5.41
N PRO A 73 35.44 -6.73 5.83
CA PRO A 73 35.93 -6.74 7.21
C PRO A 73 35.17 -5.84 8.20
N GLY A 74 33.85 -5.69 8.06
CA GLY A 74 32.96 -4.88 8.92
C GLY A 74 33.14 -3.35 8.79
N THR A 75 34.23 -2.90 8.18
CA THR A 75 34.68 -1.49 8.13
C THR A 75 34.48 -0.80 6.77
N GLY A 76 33.75 -1.44 5.85
CA GLY A 76 33.32 -0.77 4.62
C GLY A 76 32.43 0.45 4.91
N ARG A 77 32.32 1.38 3.94
CA ARG A 77 31.27 2.40 4.01
C ARG A 77 29.92 1.68 4.19
N PRO A 78 29.00 2.17 5.05
CA PRO A 78 27.69 1.55 5.19
C PRO A 78 27.03 1.33 3.83
N LEU A 79 26.31 0.21 3.67
CA LEU A 79 25.43 0.02 2.53
C LEU A 79 24.60 1.29 2.36
N ALA A 80 24.65 1.90 1.17
CA ALA A 80 24.00 3.17 0.92
C ALA A 80 22.52 3.04 1.32
N ALA A 81 22.06 3.95 2.18
CA ALA A 81 20.73 3.87 2.79
C ALA A 81 19.69 3.56 1.71
N GLY A 82 18.95 2.47 1.88
CA GLY A 82 18.17 1.87 0.80
C GLY A 82 17.26 2.91 0.15
N ARG A 83 17.52 3.21 -1.14
CA ARG A 83 16.69 4.17 -1.87
C ARG A 83 15.26 3.66 -1.83
N GLU A 84 14.36 4.54 -1.41
CA GLU A 84 12.92 4.29 -1.40
C GLU A 84 12.44 3.67 -2.72
N ARG A 85 11.64 2.60 -2.62
CA ARG A 85 11.07 1.95 -3.79
C ARG A 85 9.97 2.83 -4.37
N SER A 86 10.25 3.42 -5.53
CA SER A 86 9.22 4.11 -6.30
C SER A 86 8.22 3.13 -6.90
N ASN A 87 8.68 1.98 -7.37
CA ASN A 87 7.89 0.99 -8.09
C ASN A 87 7.84 -0.34 -7.33
N ALA A 88 6.84 -1.16 -7.64
CA ALA A 88 6.83 -2.57 -7.24
C ALA A 88 8.13 -3.27 -7.71
N THR A 89 8.70 -4.12 -6.86
CA THR A 89 9.88 -4.93 -7.18
C THR A 89 9.54 -6.41 -7.02
N ILE A 90 9.39 -7.10 -8.14
CA ILE A 90 9.17 -8.55 -8.20
C ILE A 90 10.54 -9.24 -8.07
N SER A 91 10.67 -10.26 -7.21
CA SER A 91 11.90 -11.06 -7.16
C SER A 91 11.95 -12.08 -8.31
N PRO A 92 13.14 -12.40 -8.87
CA PRO A 92 13.31 -13.56 -9.74
C PRO A 92 12.94 -14.89 -9.08
N SER A 93 13.01 -15.00 -7.74
CA SER A 93 12.56 -16.16 -6.98
C SER A 93 11.16 -15.92 -6.40
N PRO A 94 10.19 -16.85 -6.56
CA PRO A 94 8.87 -16.73 -5.92
C PRO A 94 8.93 -16.63 -4.39
N THR A 95 9.96 -17.23 -3.76
CA THR A 95 10.14 -17.33 -2.30
C THR A 95 10.43 -16.02 -1.57
N ASP A 96 10.95 -15.02 -2.29
CA ASP A 96 11.34 -13.75 -1.66
C ASP A 96 10.16 -12.76 -1.64
N GLY A 97 9.07 -13.12 -2.32
CA GLY A 97 7.89 -12.30 -2.55
C GLY A 97 8.11 -11.14 -3.52
N THR A 98 7.05 -10.37 -3.73
CA THR A 98 7.06 -9.09 -4.44
C THR A 98 6.98 -7.96 -3.44
N HIS A 99 7.96 -7.06 -3.45
CA HIS A 99 7.96 -5.84 -2.65
C HIS A 99 7.07 -4.78 -3.31
N LEU A 100 6.16 -4.20 -2.53
CA LEU A 100 5.12 -3.28 -2.98
C LEU A 100 5.17 -2.01 -2.12
N PRO A 101 5.41 -0.82 -2.70
CA PRO A 101 5.45 0.42 -1.92
C PRO A 101 4.07 0.76 -1.35
N THR A 102 4.03 1.44 -0.21
CA THR A 102 2.79 1.92 0.42
C THR A 102 2.63 3.44 0.26
N ALA A 103 1.55 3.99 0.80
CA ALA A 103 1.35 5.43 0.96
C ALA A 103 2.21 6.07 2.08
N ILE A 104 3.08 5.30 2.76
CA ILE A 104 4.08 5.81 3.71
C ILE A 104 5.48 5.62 3.12
N ALA A 105 6.28 6.69 3.16
CA ALA A 105 7.61 6.71 2.56
C ALA A 105 8.54 5.67 3.19
N GLY A 106 9.22 4.89 2.34
CA GLY A 106 10.16 3.84 2.77
C GLY A 106 9.53 2.64 3.49
N LYS A 107 8.20 2.48 3.48
CA LYS A 107 7.49 1.31 4.02
C LYS A 107 6.96 0.45 2.86
N ASP A 108 7.47 -0.78 2.74
CA ASP A 108 7.01 -1.81 1.80
C ASP A 108 6.01 -2.77 2.46
N VAL A 109 5.02 -3.24 1.70
CA VAL A 109 4.32 -4.52 1.91
C VAL A 109 5.03 -5.58 1.06
N VAL A 110 5.11 -6.83 1.52
CA VAL A 110 5.60 -7.95 0.69
C VAL A 110 4.51 -9.00 0.49
N LEU A 111 4.20 -9.25 -0.78
CA LEU A 111 3.21 -10.21 -1.25
C LEU A 111 3.90 -11.50 -1.71
N HIS A 112 3.61 -12.60 -1.04
CA HIS A 112 4.05 -13.95 -1.37
C HIS A 112 2.95 -14.71 -2.13
N LEU A 113 3.36 -15.46 -3.16
CA LEU A 113 2.43 -16.25 -3.96
C LEU A 113 2.04 -17.56 -3.25
N PRO A 114 0.81 -18.07 -3.42
CA PRO A 114 0.42 -19.36 -2.88
C PRO A 114 1.31 -20.47 -3.46
N GLN A 115 1.77 -21.38 -2.60
CA GLN A 115 2.67 -22.48 -2.97
C GLN A 115 3.99 -22.02 -3.63
N GLU A 116 4.56 -20.90 -3.15
CA GLU A 116 5.80 -20.29 -3.67
C GLU A 116 6.99 -21.25 -3.90
N ARG A 117 7.07 -22.38 -3.19
CA ARG A 117 8.14 -23.38 -3.34
C ARG A 117 7.93 -24.35 -4.51
N ASP A 118 6.72 -24.46 -5.01
CA ASP A 118 6.33 -25.32 -6.13
C ASP A 118 6.22 -24.55 -7.47
N LEU A 119 6.61 -23.26 -7.46
CA LEU A 119 6.62 -22.37 -8.61
C LEU A 119 7.98 -22.35 -9.31
N THR A 120 7.97 -22.24 -10.64
CA THR A 120 9.17 -21.90 -11.42
C THR A 120 9.68 -20.50 -11.05
N PRO A 121 10.99 -20.21 -11.24
CA PRO A 121 11.50 -18.85 -11.27
C PRO A 121 10.75 -17.95 -12.27
N ALA A 122 10.87 -16.63 -12.07
CA ALA A 122 10.18 -15.62 -12.86
C ALA A 122 10.50 -15.71 -14.37
N GLN A 123 9.46 -15.96 -15.18
CA GLN A 123 9.50 -15.79 -16.62
C GLN A 123 9.13 -14.34 -16.94
N TRP A 124 10.14 -13.53 -17.27
CA TRP A 124 9.97 -12.10 -17.54
C TRP A 124 9.31 -11.83 -18.89
N GLY A 125 8.32 -10.94 -18.91
CA GLY A 125 7.65 -10.43 -20.09
C GLY A 125 7.73 -8.91 -20.20
N ASP A 126 6.99 -8.36 -21.15
CA ASP A 126 6.97 -6.91 -21.43
C ASP A 126 6.49 -6.08 -20.22
N GLY A 127 6.89 -4.81 -20.19
CA GLY A 127 6.56 -3.88 -19.09
C GLY A 127 7.19 -4.22 -17.74
N GLY A 128 8.08 -5.22 -17.66
CA GLY A 128 8.58 -5.75 -16.39
C GLY A 128 7.61 -6.70 -15.70
N SER A 129 6.63 -7.24 -16.43
CA SER A 129 5.76 -8.32 -15.94
C SER A 129 6.55 -9.61 -15.72
N ALA A 130 6.07 -10.47 -14.82
CA ALA A 130 6.67 -11.75 -14.50
C ALA A 130 5.61 -12.83 -14.29
N THR A 131 5.79 -13.97 -14.96
CA THR A 131 4.95 -15.17 -14.78
C THR A 131 5.69 -16.22 -13.96
N PHE A 132 5.03 -16.73 -12.92
CA PHE A 132 5.46 -17.86 -12.11
C PHE A 132 4.50 -19.02 -12.35
N THR A 133 5.02 -20.19 -12.69
CA THR A 133 4.22 -21.34 -13.14
C THR A 133 4.33 -22.51 -12.16
N SER A 134 3.20 -23.07 -11.73
CA SER A 134 3.14 -24.39 -11.09
C SER A 134 2.70 -25.46 -12.10
N ARG A 135 2.34 -26.66 -11.63
CA ARG A 135 1.67 -27.66 -12.48
C ARG A 135 0.29 -27.20 -12.98
N ASP A 136 -0.49 -26.54 -12.11
CA ASP A 136 -1.93 -26.34 -12.31
C ASP A 136 -2.35 -24.87 -12.29
N THR A 137 -1.46 -23.93 -11.96
CA THR A 137 -1.73 -22.48 -11.90
C THR A 137 -0.57 -21.66 -12.47
N ASP A 138 -0.87 -20.58 -13.18
CA ASP A 138 0.09 -19.51 -13.47
C ASP A 138 -0.27 -18.24 -12.71
N TYR A 139 0.75 -17.56 -12.17
CA TYR A 139 0.64 -16.25 -11.53
C TYR A 139 1.43 -15.23 -12.34
N ARG A 140 0.75 -14.38 -13.12
CA ARG A 140 1.37 -13.27 -13.87
C ARG A 140 1.20 -11.96 -13.12
N ILE A 141 2.29 -11.48 -12.51
CA ILE A 141 2.37 -10.18 -11.85
C ILE A 141 2.72 -9.12 -12.89
N SER A 142 1.87 -8.11 -13.05
CA SER A 142 2.06 -6.95 -13.93
C SER A 142 2.24 -5.68 -13.09
N PRO A 143 3.42 -5.04 -13.07
CA PRO A 143 3.66 -3.83 -12.29
C PRO A 143 3.21 -2.57 -13.01
N PHE A 144 2.76 -1.57 -12.24
CA PHE A 144 2.43 -0.24 -12.73
C PHE A 144 3.54 0.77 -12.40
N ALA A 145 3.69 1.78 -13.26
CA ALA A 145 4.53 2.93 -13.01
C ALA A 145 4.09 3.70 -11.75
N GLY A 146 2.83 3.57 -11.32
CA GLY A 146 2.32 4.09 -10.05
C GLY A 146 2.56 3.20 -8.82
N GLY A 147 3.48 2.22 -8.87
CA GLY A 147 3.85 1.40 -7.71
C GLY A 147 2.85 0.31 -7.30
N GLY A 148 1.69 0.23 -7.98
CA GLY A 148 0.77 -0.91 -7.86
C GLY A 148 1.24 -2.16 -8.63
N VAL A 149 0.53 -3.27 -8.43
CA VAL A 149 0.59 -4.46 -9.31
C VAL A 149 -0.82 -5.00 -9.55
N ASP A 150 -1.02 -5.69 -10.67
CA ASP A 150 -2.11 -6.65 -10.85
C ASP A 150 -1.54 -8.07 -11.00
N VAL A 151 -1.99 -8.99 -10.16
CA VAL A 151 -1.65 -10.42 -10.20
C VAL A 151 -2.79 -11.16 -10.88
N ASN A 152 -2.53 -11.69 -12.08
CA ASN A 152 -3.46 -12.53 -12.81
C ASN A 152 -3.19 -13.99 -12.41
N ILE A 153 -4.17 -14.64 -11.78
CA ILE A 153 -4.14 -16.04 -11.37
C ILE A 153 -4.91 -16.84 -12.43
N ILE A 154 -4.23 -17.71 -13.16
CA ILE A 154 -4.83 -18.51 -14.24
C ILE A 154 -4.91 -19.97 -13.78
N ARG A 155 -6.11 -20.43 -13.39
CA ARG A 155 -6.36 -21.84 -13.04
C ARG A 155 -6.40 -22.67 -14.32
N ARG A 156 -5.46 -23.59 -14.52
CA ARG A 156 -5.37 -24.38 -15.77
C ARG A 156 -6.14 -25.70 -15.71
N THR A 157 -6.42 -26.26 -14.53
CA THR A 157 -7.02 -27.59 -14.40
C THR A 157 -8.05 -27.65 -13.27
N ILE A 158 -8.94 -28.64 -13.32
CA ILE A 158 -9.88 -28.94 -12.23
C ILE A 158 -9.20 -29.35 -10.90
N PHE A 159 -7.88 -29.62 -10.93
CA PHE A 159 -7.09 -29.98 -9.75
C PHE A 159 -6.45 -28.76 -9.06
N THR A 160 -6.56 -27.56 -9.65
CA THR A 160 -6.17 -26.31 -9.00
C THR A 160 -7.00 -26.13 -7.71
N PRO A 161 -6.39 -25.80 -6.55
CA PRO A 161 -7.12 -25.61 -5.29
C PRO A 161 -8.27 -24.59 -5.40
N GLU A 162 -9.30 -24.78 -4.58
CA GLU A 162 -10.48 -23.90 -4.50
C GLU A 162 -10.20 -22.62 -3.69
N ASN A 163 -9.15 -22.64 -2.86
CA ASN A 163 -8.71 -21.53 -2.04
C ASN A 163 -7.26 -21.15 -2.38
N PHE A 164 -6.99 -19.86 -2.60
CA PHE A 164 -5.64 -19.33 -2.80
C PHE A 164 -5.20 -18.48 -1.61
N THR A 165 -4.20 -18.97 -0.86
CA THR A 165 -3.64 -18.27 0.31
C THR A 165 -2.39 -17.49 -0.07
N PHE A 166 -2.52 -16.18 -0.26
CA PHE A 166 -1.41 -15.26 -0.46
C PHE A 166 -0.82 -14.84 0.90
N GLY A 167 0.50 -14.87 1.03
CA GLY A 167 1.16 -14.36 2.24
C GLY A 167 1.36 -12.85 2.15
N LEU A 168 0.87 -12.09 3.13
CA LEU A 168 0.96 -10.63 3.17
C LEU A 168 1.77 -10.17 4.40
N ARG A 169 3.07 -9.92 4.20
CA ARG A 169 3.91 -9.33 5.24
C ARG A 169 3.77 -7.81 5.18
N VAL A 170 3.06 -7.25 6.16
CA VAL A 170 2.89 -5.81 6.34
C VAL A 170 4.04 -5.20 7.16
N PRO A 171 4.33 -3.90 7.00
CA PRO A 171 5.38 -3.24 7.77
C PRO A 171 5.01 -3.01 9.25
N GLU A 172 6.02 -2.86 10.10
CA GLU A 172 5.86 -2.48 11.51
C GLU A 172 5.07 -1.17 11.68
N GLY A 173 4.13 -1.15 12.65
CA GLY A 173 3.23 -0.03 12.92
C GLY A 173 1.99 -0.01 12.01
N THR A 174 1.61 -1.17 11.45
CA THR A 174 0.47 -1.33 10.55
C THR A 174 -0.21 -2.69 10.75
N HIS A 175 -1.49 -2.76 10.42
CA HIS A 175 -2.31 -3.96 10.46
C HIS A 175 -3.12 -4.12 9.17
N VAL A 176 -3.80 -5.27 9.04
CA VAL A 176 -4.67 -5.59 7.91
C VAL A 176 -6.12 -5.61 8.37
N ARG A 177 -7.02 -4.92 7.65
CA ARG A 177 -8.45 -4.84 7.96
C ARG A 177 -9.31 -5.19 6.76
N GLN A 178 -10.37 -5.96 7.02
CA GLN A 178 -11.40 -6.29 6.03
C GLN A 178 -12.24 -5.03 5.73
N GLY A 179 -12.35 -4.67 4.45
CA GLY A 179 -13.38 -3.75 3.93
C GLY A 179 -14.57 -4.54 3.39
N ALA A 180 -15.41 -3.91 2.55
CA ALA A 180 -16.50 -4.63 1.89
C ALA A 180 -15.97 -5.67 0.89
N ASN A 181 -15.33 -5.19 -0.17
CA ASN A 181 -14.80 -6.02 -1.28
C ASN A 181 -13.28 -5.84 -1.44
N VAL A 182 -12.63 -5.35 -0.38
CA VAL A 182 -11.23 -4.93 -0.34
C VAL A 182 -10.60 -5.38 0.97
N VAL A 183 -9.30 -5.58 0.96
CA VAL A 183 -8.48 -5.77 2.15
C VAL A 183 -7.52 -4.59 2.23
N LEU A 184 -7.59 -3.87 3.34
CA LEU A 184 -6.88 -2.61 3.56
C LEU A 184 -5.67 -2.88 4.46
N VAL A 185 -4.51 -2.37 4.08
CA VAL A 185 -3.37 -2.23 4.99
C VAL A 185 -3.45 -0.83 5.58
N GLU A 186 -3.50 -0.72 6.89
CA GLU A 186 -3.74 0.54 7.60
C GLU A 186 -2.67 0.78 8.67
N SER A 187 -2.31 2.04 8.91
CA SER A 187 -1.46 2.44 10.02
C SER A 187 -2.14 2.14 11.36
N ASP A 188 -1.34 1.79 12.38
CA ASP A 188 -1.87 1.58 13.72
C ASP A 188 -2.31 2.90 14.35
N ALA A 189 -3.49 2.90 14.98
CA ALA A 189 -4.03 4.08 15.62
C ALA A 189 -3.23 4.47 16.88
N ALA A 190 -2.95 5.76 17.04
CA ALA A 190 -2.27 6.34 18.19
C ALA A 190 -3.10 7.49 18.81
N PRO A 191 -2.79 7.96 20.04
CA PRO A 191 -3.53 9.06 20.66
C PRO A 191 -3.52 10.34 19.79
N GLY A 192 -4.68 10.71 19.25
CA GLY A 192 -4.84 11.85 18.34
C GLY A 192 -4.60 11.55 16.85
N LEU A 193 -4.21 10.32 16.48
CA LEU A 193 -3.98 9.88 15.11
C LEU A 193 -4.80 8.60 14.83
N PRO A 194 -5.94 8.68 14.12
CA PRO A 194 -6.70 7.50 13.74
C PRO A 194 -5.90 6.64 12.75
N ALA A 195 -6.25 5.35 12.65
CA ALA A 195 -5.74 4.48 11.60
C ALA A 195 -6.06 5.06 10.22
N THR A 196 -5.07 5.02 9.32
CA THR A 196 -5.19 5.50 7.93
C THR A 196 -4.81 4.41 6.95
N THR A 197 -5.57 4.26 5.87
CA THR A 197 -5.22 3.34 4.78
C THR A 197 -3.89 3.74 4.16
N ILE A 198 -3.00 2.77 3.94
CA ILE A 198 -1.70 2.94 3.28
C ILE A 198 -1.52 2.03 2.06
N ALA A 199 -2.34 0.99 1.93
CA ALA A 199 -2.49 0.23 0.69
C ALA A 199 -3.88 -0.40 0.62
N THR A 200 -4.36 -0.63 -0.60
CA THR A 200 -5.60 -1.33 -0.89
C THR A 200 -5.29 -2.56 -1.74
N LEU A 201 -5.69 -3.73 -1.25
CA LEU A 201 -5.82 -4.94 -2.04
C LEU A 201 -7.29 -5.12 -2.41
N SER A 202 -7.57 -5.43 -3.67
CA SER A 202 -8.91 -5.76 -4.15
C SER A 202 -8.86 -6.94 -5.09
N VAL A 203 -9.91 -7.75 -5.13
CA VAL A 203 -10.05 -8.83 -6.10
C VAL A 203 -11.06 -8.34 -7.15
N PRO A 204 -10.66 -7.58 -8.18
CA PRO A 204 -11.63 -6.91 -9.04
C PRO A 204 -12.66 -7.86 -9.65
N VAL A 205 -12.22 -8.91 -10.33
CA VAL A 205 -13.10 -9.91 -10.98
C VAL A 205 -12.39 -11.26 -11.04
N ALA A 206 -13.18 -12.34 -10.96
CA ALA A 206 -12.83 -13.61 -11.60
C ALA A 206 -13.83 -13.94 -12.71
N ARG A 207 -13.36 -14.57 -13.80
CA ARG A 207 -14.22 -15.06 -14.90
C ARG A 207 -13.90 -16.49 -15.28
N ASP A 208 -14.94 -17.24 -15.67
CA ASP A 208 -14.81 -18.56 -16.28
C ASP A 208 -14.37 -18.49 -17.75
N ALA A 209 -14.08 -19.65 -18.35
CA ALA A 209 -13.70 -19.80 -19.75
C ALA A 209 -14.76 -19.34 -20.78
N LYS A 210 -15.99 -19.02 -20.35
CA LYS A 210 -17.09 -18.51 -21.17
C LYS A 210 -17.29 -17.00 -20.95
N GLY A 211 -16.53 -16.39 -20.03
CA GLY A 211 -16.62 -14.98 -19.64
C GLY A 211 -17.58 -14.68 -18.48
N ASN A 212 -18.26 -15.69 -17.91
CA ASN A 212 -19.20 -15.49 -16.80
C ASN A 212 -18.46 -15.04 -15.53
N PRO A 213 -19.03 -14.13 -14.71
CA PRO A 213 -18.43 -13.74 -13.45
C PRO A 213 -18.45 -14.90 -12.45
N VAL A 214 -17.33 -15.10 -11.75
CA VAL A 214 -17.18 -16.03 -10.63
C VAL A 214 -17.05 -15.18 -9.36
N GLN A 215 -17.87 -15.49 -8.35
CA GLN A 215 -17.82 -14.80 -7.06
C GLN A 215 -16.55 -15.19 -6.30
N VAL A 216 -15.82 -14.21 -5.77
CA VAL A 216 -14.61 -14.44 -4.97
C VAL A 216 -14.70 -13.64 -3.68
N THR A 217 -14.58 -14.31 -2.55
CA THR A 217 -14.53 -13.64 -1.24
C THR A 217 -13.08 -13.51 -0.78
N PRO A 218 -12.50 -12.30 -0.72
CA PRO A 218 -11.23 -12.08 -0.04
C PRO A 218 -11.45 -12.16 1.48
N VAL A 219 -10.72 -13.04 2.16
CA VAL A 219 -10.81 -13.25 3.61
C VAL A 219 -9.42 -13.12 4.23
N ILE A 220 -9.30 -12.31 5.28
CA ILE A 220 -8.07 -12.27 6.09
C ILE A 220 -8.01 -13.54 6.96
N HIS A 221 -6.95 -14.31 6.77
CA HIS A 221 -6.58 -15.46 7.60
C HIS A 221 -5.30 -15.12 8.38
N GLY A 222 -5.18 -15.55 9.63
CA GLY A 222 -4.00 -15.26 10.46
C GLY A 222 -3.12 -16.49 10.64
N ASP A 223 -1.88 -16.46 10.13
CA ASP A 223 -0.88 -17.47 10.49
C ASP A 223 -0.03 -16.99 11.67
N TYR A 224 -0.35 -17.52 12.84
CA TYR A 224 0.34 -17.24 14.10
C TYR A 224 1.80 -17.72 14.15
N VAL A 225 2.22 -18.63 13.24
CA VAL A 225 3.58 -19.19 13.21
C VAL A 225 4.57 -18.23 12.55
N TYR A 226 4.13 -17.50 11.52
CA TYR A 226 5.01 -16.66 10.68
C TYR A 226 4.85 -15.16 10.91
N GLN A 227 3.99 -14.72 11.84
CA GLN A 227 3.60 -13.31 12.03
C GLN A 227 3.10 -12.66 10.73
N GLN A 228 2.47 -13.45 9.86
CA GLN A 228 2.05 -13.06 8.53
C GLN A 228 0.53 -13.04 8.47
N SER A 229 -0.04 -11.91 8.01
CA SER A 229 -1.43 -11.88 7.59
C SER A 229 -1.52 -12.61 6.26
N ASN A 230 -2.48 -13.51 6.09
CA ASN A 230 -2.72 -14.20 4.84
C ASN A 230 -4.01 -13.67 4.20
N LEU A 231 -3.98 -13.43 2.90
CA LEU A 231 -5.16 -13.16 2.10
C LEU A 231 -5.60 -14.47 1.44
N ALA A 232 -6.66 -15.07 1.98
CA ALA A 232 -7.32 -16.20 1.34
C ALA A 232 -8.32 -15.68 0.30
N LEU A 233 -8.29 -16.24 -0.90
CA LEU A 233 -9.31 -16.04 -1.93
C LEU A 233 -10.14 -17.33 -2.02
N ASP A 234 -11.37 -17.29 -1.50
CA ASP A 234 -12.35 -18.37 -1.64
C ASP A 234 -13.17 -18.16 -2.93
N LEU A 235 -13.16 -19.16 -3.80
CA LEU A 235 -13.81 -19.17 -5.13
C LEU A 235 -15.16 -19.90 -5.13
N GLY A 236 -15.55 -20.48 -3.99
CA GLY A 236 -16.65 -21.45 -3.94
C GLY A 236 -16.31 -22.80 -4.62
N PRO A 237 -17.30 -23.71 -4.73
CA PRO A 237 -17.10 -25.04 -5.28
C PRO A 237 -16.73 -25.01 -6.77
N ALA A 238 -15.72 -25.79 -7.16
CA ALA A 238 -15.19 -25.75 -8.52
C ALA A 238 -16.17 -26.32 -9.59
N ASP A 239 -16.72 -25.46 -10.46
CA ASP A 239 -17.33 -25.89 -11.72
C ASP A 239 -16.25 -26.45 -12.66
N ILE A 240 -16.30 -27.74 -12.93
CA ILE A 240 -15.40 -28.45 -13.83
C ILE A 240 -15.43 -27.94 -15.28
N PHE A 241 -16.48 -27.20 -15.68
CA PHE A 241 -16.63 -26.58 -16.99
C PHE A 241 -16.25 -25.09 -17.03
N ALA A 242 -15.70 -24.54 -15.95
CA ALA A 242 -15.30 -23.13 -15.86
C ALA A 242 -13.85 -22.86 -16.31
N PHE A 243 -13.05 -23.90 -16.56
CA PHE A 243 -11.59 -23.77 -16.75
C PHE A 243 -11.19 -23.48 -18.21
N PRO A 244 -10.21 -22.58 -18.45
CA PRO A 244 -9.42 -21.84 -17.46
C PRO A 244 -10.21 -20.70 -16.80
N VAL A 245 -10.05 -20.57 -15.48
CA VAL A 245 -10.58 -19.43 -14.71
C VAL A 245 -9.46 -18.41 -14.52
N THR A 246 -9.72 -17.15 -14.86
CA THR A 246 -8.80 -16.04 -14.56
C THR A 246 -9.34 -15.23 -13.40
N ILE A 247 -8.54 -15.04 -12.35
CA ILE A 247 -8.82 -14.17 -11.20
C ILE A 247 -7.78 -13.05 -11.19
N THR A 248 -8.21 -11.80 -11.08
CA THR A 248 -7.29 -10.67 -10.91
C THR A 248 -7.27 -10.24 -9.44
N LEU A 249 -6.07 -10.14 -8.86
CA LEU A 249 -5.82 -9.52 -7.56
C LEU A 249 -5.02 -8.22 -7.77
N SER A 250 -5.60 -7.08 -7.45
CA SER A 250 -5.02 -5.75 -7.63
C SER A 250 -4.50 -5.20 -6.31
N TYR A 251 -3.25 -4.74 -6.30
CA TYR A 251 -2.67 -3.93 -5.21
C TYR A 251 -2.47 -2.50 -5.68
N ARG A 252 -2.85 -1.53 -4.85
CA ARG A 252 -2.60 -0.10 -5.07
C ARG A 252 -2.04 0.53 -3.79
N ALA A 253 -1.02 1.39 -3.93
CA ALA A 253 -0.43 2.20 -2.87
C ALA A 253 -1.34 3.38 -2.51
N SER A 254 -2.55 3.06 -2.03
CA SER A 254 -3.67 3.99 -1.83
C SER A 254 -3.67 4.61 -0.43
N SER A 255 -4.05 5.89 -0.35
CA SER A 255 -4.47 6.56 0.89
C SER A 255 -6.00 6.61 1.05
N VAL A 256 -6.75 6.04 0.10
CA VAL A 256 -8.21 5.99 0.07
C VAL A 256 -8.70 4.56 0.35
N PRO A 257 -9.64 4.33 1.28
CA PRO A 257 -10.13 3.00 1.70
C PRO A 257 -11.08 2.31 0.70
N ALA A 258 -10.89 2.53 -0.61
CA ALA A 258 -11.78 2.03 -1.65
C ALA A 258 -11.01 1.56 -2.89
N SER A 259 -11.52 0.53 -3.58
CA SER A 259 -11.07 0.09 -4.91
C SER A 259 -11.75 0.84 -6.06
N GLY A 260 -12.78 1.63 -5.77
CA GLY A 260 -13.71 2.22 -6.74
C GLY A 260 -14.97 1.40 -6.97
N GLN A 261 -15.04 0.15 -6.49
CA GLN A 261 -16.28 -0.62 -6.52
C GLN A 261 -17.37 0.07 -5.67
N LEU A 262 -18.54 0.34 -6.27
CA LEU A 262 -19.70 0.84 -5.54
C LEU A 262 -20.59 -0.28 -4.97
N ALA A 263 -20.42 -1.51 -5.49
CA ALA A 263 -21.07 -2.76 -5.07
C ALA A 263 -20.13 -3.95 -5.31
N SER A 264 -20.44 -5.12 -4.76
CA SER A 264 -19.67 -6.39 -4.95
C SER A 264 -19.63 -6.86 -6.41
N ASP A 265 -20.67 -6.54 -7.16
CA ASP A 265 -20.93 -6.90 -8.55
C ASP A 265 -20.85 -5.65 -9.46
N TRP A 266 -20.04 -4.65 -9.11
CA TRP A 266 -19.97 -3.39 -9.83
C TRP A 266 -19.34 -3.53 -11.24
N GLU A 267 -20.23 -3.64 -12.25
CA GLU A 267 -19.88 -3.64 -13.68
C GLU A 267 -19.58 -2.23 -14.23
N GLY A 268 -19.74 -1.17 -13.43
CA GLY A 268 -19.51 0.21 -13.82
C GLY A 268 -20.80 1.03 -13.97
N LEU A 269 -20.65 2.27 -14.44
CA LEU A 269 -21.78 3.04 -14.94
C LEU A 269 -22.31 2.38 -16.23
N PRO A 270 -23.63 2.48 -16.53
CA PRO A 270 -24.17 2.10 -17.82
C PRO A 270 -23.67 3.04 -18.94
N GLU A 271 -23.85 2.64 -20.20
CA GLU A 271 -23.53 3.44 -21.38
C GLU A 271 -24.11 4.88 -21.29
N GLY A 272 -23.38 5.86 -21.82
CA GLY A 272 -23.69 7.28 -21.60
C GLY A 272 -23.45 7.77 -20.17
N GLY A 273 -22.97 6.89 -19.28
CA GLY A 273 -22.70 7.12 -17.86
C GLY A 273 -23.93 7.23 -16.96
N GLY A 274 -25.13 6.96 -17.46
CA GLY A 274 -26.36 7.01 -16.66
C GLY A 274 -26.75 8.42 -16.17
N PRO A 275 -27.64 8.50 -15.14
CA PRO A 275 -28.17 9.76 -14.63
C PRO A 275 -27.11 10.57 -13.82
N PRO A 276 -27.30 11.89 -13.63
CA PRO A 276 -26.35 12.76 -12.93
C PRO A 276 -25.97 12.27 -11.52
N GLU A 277 -26.90 11.65 -10.81
CA GLU A 277 -26.72 11.10 -9.47
C GLU A 277 -25.75 9.91 -9.49
N ALA A 278 -25.82 9.05 -10.51
CA ALA A 278 -24.91 7.92 -10.68
C ALA A 278 -23.49 8.41 -11.04
N LYS A 279 -23.38 9.38 -11.96
CA LYS A 279 -22.10 10.04 -12.29
C LYS A 279 -21.45 10.67 -11.06
N LYS A 280 -22.25 11.34 -10.22
CA LYS A 280 -21.80 11.92 -8.95
C LYS A 280 -21.39 10.86 -7.92
N ALA A 281 -22.08 9.73 -7.85
CA ALA A 281 -21.72 8.61 -6.97
C ALA A 281 -20.42 7.91 -7.42
N ALA A 282 -20.18 7.82 -8.73
CA ALA A 282 -18.94 7.30 -9.29
C ALA A 282 -17.73 8.22 -9.07
N GLN A 283 -17.91 9.54 -8.85
CA GLN A 283 -16.83 10.47 -8.50
C GLN A 283 -16.34 10.24 -7.06
N ILE A 284 -15.65 9.13 -6.82
CA ILE A 284 -15.14 8.76 -5.49
C ILE A 284 -13.90 9.57 -5.09
N ILE A 285 -13.13 10.08 -6.06
CA ILE A 285 -12.00 10.97 -5.80
C ILE A 285 -12.50 12.41 -5.81
N GLY A 286 -12.92 12.92 -4.66
CA GLY A 286 -13.33 14.32 -4.52
C GLY A 286 -12.14 15.28 -4.67
N ALA A 287 -12.34 16.37 -5.41
CA ALA A 287 -11.36 17.47 -5.52
C ALA A 287 -11.02 18.10 -4.14
N PRO A 288 -9.75 18.41 -3.85
CA PRO A 288 -9.36 19.13 -2.64
C PRO A 288 -9.84 20.58 -2.67
N GLY A 289 -10.71 20.96 -1.73
CA GLY A 289 -11.43 22.23 -1.73
C GLY A 289 -10.60 23.49 -1.44
N ASP A 290 -9.34 23.33 -1.06
CA ASP A 290 -8.37 24.40 -0.79
C ASP A 290 -7.20 24.43 -1.80
N TYR A 291 -7.31 23.68 -2.90
CA TYR A 291 -6.40 23.76 -4.03
C TYR A 291 -6.54 25.08 -4.78
N VAL A 292 -5.42 25.79 -4.95
CA VAL A 292 -5.37 27.03 -5.72
C VAL A 292 -4.95 26.72 -7.15
N VAL A 293 -5.84 27.02 -8.10
CA VAL A 293 -5.53 27.14 -9.53
C VAL A 293 -4.98 28.54 -9.78
N ASP A 294 -3.72 28.64 -10.17
CA ASP A 294 -3.02 29.88 -10.48
C ASP A 294 -1.90 29.65 -11.51
N PRO A 295 -2.24 29.28 -12.77
CA PRO A 295 -1.25 29.06 -13.83
C PRO A 295 -0.52 30.35 -14.24
N GLY A 296 -1.02 31.53 -13.82
CA GLY A 296 -0.36 32.82 -14.04
C GLY A 296 0.67 33.19 -12.96
N GLY A 297 0.68 32.51 -11.82
CA GLY A 297 1.56 32.84 -10.69
C GLY A 297 1.21 34.13 -9.97
N ALA A 298 -0.05 34.58 -10.03
CA ALA A 298 -0.53 35.81 -9.39
C ALA A 298 -0.49 35.76 -7.85
N HIS A 299 -0.55 34.57 -7.26
CA HIS A 299 -0.45 34.30 -5.83
C HIS A 299 0.91 33.68 -5.42
N ARG A 300 1.87 33.58 -6.36
CA ARG A 300 3.21 33.02 -6.11
C ARG A 300 4.06 33.96 -5.26
N PRO A 301 4.60 33.52 -4.11
CA PRO A 301 5.59 34.30 -3.35
C PRO A 301 6.87 34.54 -4.15
N GLY A 302 7.46 35.73 -4.02
CA GLY A 302 8.63 36.13 -4.82
C GLY A 302 9.89 35.25 -4.64
N ASN A 303 9.98 34.50 -3.54
CA ASN A 303 11.05 33.56 -3.22
C ASN A 303 10.80 32.12 -3.70
N VAL A 304 9.63 31.82 -4.29
CA VAL A 304 9.27 30.49 -4.79
C VAL A 304 9.64 30.37 -6.27
N ASP A 305 10.26 29.26 -6.67
CA ASP A 305 10.61 28.97 -8.06
C ASP A 305 9.36 28.99 -8.97
N PRO A 306 9.38 29.71 -10.12
CA PRO A 306 8.22 29.86 -10.98
C PRO A 306 7.84 28.58 -11.73
N VAL A 307 8.81 27.71 -12.06
CA VAL A 307 8.56 26.43 -12.74
C VAL A 307 7.95 25.45 -11.75
N LEU A 308 8.49 25.38 -10.53
CA LEU A 308 7.93 24.55 -9.46
C LEU A 308 6.51 24.97 -9.11
N TYR A 309 6.25 26.28 -8.94
CA TYR A 309 4.90 26.80 -8.67
C TYR A 309 3.92 26.50 -9.81
N ALA A 310 4.31 26.73 -11.07
CA ALA A 310 3.47 26.42 -12.22
C ALA A 310 3.19 24.90 -12.37
N GLN A 311 4.10 24.04 -11.89
CA GLN A 311 3.85 22.60 -11.78
C GLN A 311 2.85 22.21 -10.68
N ARG A 312 2.58 23.09 -9.71
CA ARG A 312 1.72 22.82 -8.55
C ARG A 312 0.35 23.46 -8.68
N HIS A 313 0.25 24.65 -9.27
CA HIS A 313 -0.98 25.45 -9.35
C HIS A 313 -1.56 25.54 -10.77
N ALA A 314 -1.41 24.47 -11.55
CA ALA A 314 -1.98 24.37 -12.89
C ALA A 314 -3.54 24.38 -12.88
N ASP A 315 -4.12 24.58 -14.05
CA ASP A 315 -5.56 24.45 -14.34
C ASP A 315 -5.95 23.07 -14.90
N ARG A 316 -4.97 22.17 -15.03
CA ARG A 316 -5.08 20.86 -15.68
C ARG A 316 -4.04 19.86 -15.20
N CYS A 317 -4.28 18.58 -15.42
CA CYS A 317 -3.25 17.55 -15.36
C CYS A 317 -2.11 17.91 -16.33
N LEU A 318 -0.88 18.06 -15.81
CA LEU A 318 0.29 18.28 -16.68
C LEU A 318 0.74 17.00 -17.40
N SER A 319 0.33 15.86 -16.87
CA SER A 319 0.66 14.52 -17.35
C SER A 319 -0.25 13.97 -18.45
N GLY A 320 -1.28 14.71 -18.88
CA GLY A 320 -2.23 14.29 -19.91
C GLY A 320 -3.59 14.98 -19.81
N PRO A 321 -4.66 14.40 -20.38
CA PRO A 321 -6.03 14.89 -20.24
C PRO A 321 -6.50 15.01 -18.78
N ASN A 322 -7.50 15.87 -18.53
CA ASN A 322 -8.17 15.94 -17.22
C ASN A 322 -9.12 14.75 -16.96
N GLU A 323 -9.52 14.02 -18.01
CA GLU A 323 -10.44 12.89 -17.93
C GLU A 323 -10.04 11.79 -18.92
N PHE A 324 -10.34 10.53 -18.61
CA PHE A 324 -10.48 9.48 -19.63
C PHE A 324 -11.97 9.36 -20.00
N ARG A 325 -12.25 9.20 -21.30
CA ARG A 325 -13.61 9.15 -21.83
C ARG A 325 -13.73 8.05 -22.89
N SER A 326 -14.74 7.18 -22.74
CA SER A 326 -15.06 6.14 -23.72
C SER A 326 -15.92 6.67 -24.87
N GLU A 327 -16.04 5.87 -25.93
CA GLU A 327 -16.89 6.18 -27.08
C GLU A 327 -18.39 6.24 -26.71
N ASP A 328 -18.83 5.43 -25.73
CA ASP A 328 -20.22 5.46 -25.23
C ASP A 328 -20.55 6.70 -24.36
N GLY A 329 -19.55 7.48 -23.95
CA GLY A 329 -19.74 8.71 -23.17
C GLY A 329 -19.70 8.54 -21.64
N ARG A 330 -19.25 7.39 -21.12
CA ARG A 330 -18.72 7.27 -19.74
C ARG A 330 -17.38 8.03 -19.63
N THR A 331 -17.18 8.71 -18.50
CA THR A 331 -16.03 9.58 -18.23
C THR A 331 -15.50 9.38 -16.81
N ALA A 332 -14.20 9.17 -16.66
CA ALA A 332 -13.48 9.10 -15.39
C ALA A 332 -12.61 10.35 -15.19
N ASP A 333 -12.84 11.10 -14.12
CA ASP A 333 -12.06 12.30 -13.78
C ASP A 333 -10.66 11.96 -13.23
N PHE A 334 -9.62 12.49 -13.86
CA PHE A 334 -8.26 12.44 -13.34
C PHE A 334 -7.83 13.77 -12.72
N TRP A 335 -8.56 14.87 -12.93
CA TRP A 335 -8.19 16.19 -12.44
C TRP A 335 -8.14 16.23 -10.90
N SER A 336 -9.15 15.69 -10.22
CA SER A 336 -9.14 15.59 -8.74
C SER A 336 -7.94 14.79 -8.21
N SER A 337 -7.42 13.83 -8.98
CA SER A 337 -6.20 13.07 -8.65
C SER A 337 -4.93 13.88 -8.88
N CYS A 338 -4.86 14.68 -9.96
CA CYS A 338 -3.75 15.58 -10.27
C CYS A 338 -3.64 16.73 -9.24
N GLN A 339 -4.75 17.30 -8.79
CA GLN A 339 -4.76 18.30 -7.71
C GLN A 339 -4.22 17.73 -6.40
N ARG A 340 -4.66 16.52 -6.02
CA ARG A 340 -4.13 15.78 -4.86
C ARG A 340 -2.64 15.47 -5.00
N GLN A 341 -2.18 15.11 -6.20
CA GLN A 341 -0.76 14.90 -6.48
C GLN A 341 0.07 16.16 -6.21
N ALA A 342 -0.35 17.32 -6.73
CA ALA A 342 0.31 18.60 -6.50
C ALA A 342 0.38 18.93 -5.00
N MET A 343 -0.75 18.94 -4.30
CA MET A 343 -0.81 19.27 -2.86
C MET A 343 -0.01 18.32 -1.98
N CYS A 344 0.11 17.04 -2.36
CA CYS A 344 0.99 16.08 -1.69
C CYS A 344 2.46 16.44 -1.92
N LEU A 345 2.84 16.77 -3.16
CA LEU A 345 4.21 17.16 -3.51
C LEU A 345 4.66 18.44 -2.79
N ASP A 346 3.74 19.37 -2.49
CA ASP A 346 4.02 20.61 -1.75
C ASP A 346 4.50 20.39 -0.31
N VAL A 347 4.25 19.23 0.30
CA VAL A 347 4.76 18.87 1.62
C VAL A 347 5.96 17.90 1.59
N THR A 348 6.57 17.69 0.41
CA THR A 348 7.80 16.89 0.26
C THR A 348 9.07 17.72 0.54
N PRO A 349 10.14 17.13 1.11
CA PRO A 349 10.23 15.81 1.73
C PRO A 349 9.78 15.81 3.21
N ALA A 350 9.19 16.90 3.70
CA ALA A 350 9.01 17.16 5.13
C ALA A 350 7.93 16.28 5.81
N GLN A 351 6.90 15.87 5.08
CA GLN A 351 5.81 15.03 5.60
C GLN A 351 5.65 13.71 4.83
N THR A 352 6.16 13.64 3.60
CA THR A 352 6.02 12.49 2.69
C THR A 352 7.08 12.56 1.58
N SER A 353 7.18 11.52 0.74
CA SER A 353 8.10 11.48 -0.39
C SER A 353 7.45 11.84 -1.72
N VAL A 354 8.31 12.21 -2.68
CA VAL A 354 7.93 12.47 -4.07
C VAL A 354 7.32 11.23 -4.72
N GLU A 355 7.82 10.04 -4.39
CA GLU A 355 7.38 8.78 -4.98
C GLU A 355 6.02 8.33 -4.41
N VAL A 356 5.78 8.51 -3.11
CA VAL A 356 4.48 8.29 -2.47
C VAL A 356 3.40 9.15 -3.12
N CYS A 357 3.63 10.45 -3.33
CA CYS A 357 2.66 11.32 -4.00
C CYS A 357 2.37 10.91 -5.45
N LYS A 358 3.35 10.30 -6.14
CA LYS A 358 3.20 9.80 -7.51
C LYS A 358 2.46 8.46 -7.56
N ASN A 359 2.66 7.60 -6.56
CA ASN A 359 1.97 6.34 -6.40
C ASN A 359 0.50 6.52 -5.96
N GLN A 360 0.22 7.41 -5.00
CA GLN A 360 -1.14 7.73 -4.58
C GLN A 360 -1.97 8.35 -5.73
N ALA A 361 -1.36 9.15 -6.60
CA ALA A 361 -2.05 9.70 -7.77
C ALA A 361 -2.56 8.61 -8.72
N PHE A 362 -1.73 7.61 -9.01
CA PHE A 362 -2.14 6.43 -9.78
C PHE A 362 -3.23 5.63 -9.06
N ALA A 363 -3.09 5.39 -7.75
CA ALA A 363 -4.09 4.68 -6.97
C ALA A 363 -5.48 5.36 -7.10
N ASN A 364 -5.53 6.67 -6.92
CA ASN A 364 -6.74 7.48 -7.08
C ASN A 364 -7.33 7.38 -8.50
N MET A 365 -6.52 7.59 -9.55
CA MET A 365 -6.96 7.47 -10.94
C MET A 365 -7.48 6.06 -11.26
N SER A 366 -6.79 5.02 -10.78
CA SER A 366 -7.20 3.62 -10.99
C SER A 366 -8.52 3.28 -10.29
N ALA A 367 -8.75 3.83 -9.10
CA ALA A 367 -10.03 3.68 -8.41
C ALA A 367 -11.16 4.46 -9.11
N GLN A 368 -10.86 5.61 -9.71
CA GLN A 368 -11.83 6.35 -10.53
C GLN A 368 -12.16 5.63 -11.85
N CYS A 369 -11.19 4.95 -12.47
CA CYS A 369 -11.46 4.01 -13.56
C CYS A 369 -12.42 2.90 -13.11
N THR A 370 -12.16 2.26 -11.95
CA THR A 370 -13.04 1.23 -11.40
C THR A 370 -14.47 1.72 -11.17
N ALA A 371 -14.62 2.90 -10.57
CA ALA A 371 -15.93 3.48 -10.28
C ALA A 371 -16.71 3.82 -11.56
N THR A 372 -16.03 4.11 -12.66
CA THR A 372 -16.64 4.53 -13.93
C THR A 372 -16.95 3.35 -14.85
N PHE A 373 -16.00 2.42 -15.03
CA PHE A 373 -16.03 1.38 -16.08
C PHE A 373 -16.18 -0.05 -15.56
N GLY A 374 -16.39 -0.22 -14.26
CA GLY A 374 -16.34 -1.55 -13.67
C GLY A 374 -14.90 -2.03 -13.61
N GLN A 375 -14.65 -3.29 -13.96
CA GLN A 375 -13.45 -3.98 -13.48
C GLN A 375 -12.74 -4.88 -14.51
N THR A 376 -13.27 -4.91 -15.73
CA THR A 376 -12.78 -5.71 -16.86
C THR A 376 -13.27 -5.10 -18.17
N GLY A 377 -12.55 -5.33 -19.26
CA GLY A 377 -13.01 -4.93 -20.60
C GLY A 377 -12.31 -3.67 -21.11
N PRO A 378 -12.53 -3.33 -22.39
CA PRO A 378 -11.66 -2.42 -23.13
C PRO A 378 -11.59 -1.01 -22.53
N ASP A 379 -12.71 -0.43 -22.08
CA ASP A 379 -12.70 0.91 -21.50
C ASP A 379 -11.99 0.98 -20.14
N TYR A 380 -12.16 -0.05 -19.30
CA TYR A 380 -11.47 -0.16 -18.03
C TYR A 380 -9.96 -0.31 -18.22
N GLU A 381 -9.55 -1.20 -19.13
CA GLU A 381 -8.15 -1.43 -19.49
C GLU A 381 -7.52 -0.20 -20.15
N ALA A 382 -8.24 0.49 -21.04
CA ALA A 382 -7.79 1.75 -21.63
C ALA A 382 -7.65 2.86 -20.56
N CYS A 383 -8.63 3.00 -19.67
CA CYS A 383 -8.58 3.96 -18.55
C CYS A 383 -7.38 3.70 -17.63
N LEU A 384 -7.14 2.43 -17.23
CA LEU A 384 -5.97 2.06 -16.44
C LEU A 384 -4.64 2.32 -17.17
N ASN A 385 -4.58 2.07 -18.48
CA ASN A 385 -3.39 2.34 -19.28
C ASN A 385 -3.09 3.85 -19.36
N VAL A 386 -4.11 4.69 -19.52
CA VAL A 386 -3.94 6.16 -19.48
C VAL A 386 -3.52 6.62 -18.07
N ALA A 387 -4.18 6.13 -17.00
CA ALA A 387 -3.78 6.41 -15.62
C ALA A 387 -2.33 5.98 -15.31
N ASN A 388 -1.88 4.84 -15.84
CA ASN A 388 -0.48 4.38 -15.74
C ASN A 388 0.47 5.30 -16.53
N GLY A 389 0.05 5.78 -17.70
CA GLY A 389 0.77 6.81 -18.47
C GLY A 389 0.94 8.12 -17.70
N HIS A 390 -0.12 8.60 -17.03
CA HIS A 390 -0.03 9.76 -16.13
C HIS A 390 1.01 9.53 -15.02
N ALA A 391 1.04 8.33 -14.43
CA ALA A 391 1.98 7.97 -13.36
C ALA A 391 3.44 7.92 -13.85
N ALA A 392 3.68 7.32 -15.02
CA ALA A 392 4.99 7.27 -15.66
C ALA A 392 5.51 8.68 -15.98
N TRP A 393 4.71 9.48 -16.69
CA TRP A 393 5.06 10.87 -17.01
C TRP A 393 5.34 11.69 -15.75
N SER A 394 4.49 11.57 -14.72
CA SER A 394 4.70 12.31 -13.46
C SER A 394 5.98 11.88 -12.74
N LYS A 395 6.44 10.62 -12.86
CA LYS A 395 7.75 10.20 -12.32
C LYS A 395 8.92 10.86 -13.01
N GLU A 396 8.90 10.97 -14.32
CA GLU A 396 9.96 11.59 -15.12
C GLU A 396 9.96 13.13 -15.06
N ASN A 397 8.77 13.78 -15.03
CA ASN A 397 8.64 15.20 -15.34
C ASN A 397 8.20 16.10 -14.16
N LEU A 398 7.51 15.58 -13.14
CA LEU A 398 7.14 16.39 -11.97
C LEU A 398 8.28 16.51 -10.97
N LEU A 399 8.69 17.76 -10.71
CA LEU A 399 9.68 18.15 -9.73
C LEU A 399 9.20 17.83 -8.31
N GLY A 400 10.10 17.31 -7.48
CA GLY A 400 9.93 17.29 -6.03
C GLY A 400 10.24 18.66 -5.40
N GLY A 401 10.07 18.75 -4.08
CA GLY A 401 10.35 19.96 -3.32
C GLY A 401 9.07 20.66 -2.88
N GLY A 402 9.08 21.11 -1.64
CA GLY A 402 7.91 21.64 -0.96
C GLY A 402 7.69 23.12 -1.21
N LEU A 403 6.42 23.50 -1.25
CA LEU A 403 5.93 24.88 -1.31
C LEU A 403 5.10 25.17 -0.06
N CYS A 404 4.92 26.44 0.28
CA CYS A 404 3.82 26.85 1.13
C CYS A 404 2.51 26.85 0.32
N GLN A 405 1.36 26.64 0.96
CA GLN A 405 0.06 26.74 0.30
C GLN A 405 -0.20 28.23 -0.04
N PRO A 406 -0.37 28.63 -1.30
CA PRO A 406 -0.72 30.01 -1.63
C PRO A 406 -2.10 30.38 -1.08
N VAL A 407 -2.31 31.67 -0.80
CA VAL A 407 -3.59 32.20 -0.32
C VAL A 407 -4.34 32.80 -1.52
N GLY A 408 -5.31 32.05 -2.02
CA GLY A 408 -6.16 32.43 -3.14
C GLY A 408 -7.52 33.02 -2.73
N PRO A 409 -8.36 33.43 -3.70
CA PRO A 409 -9.72 33.89 -3.43
C PRO A 409 -10.54 32.79 -2.75
N GLY A 410 -11.02 33.05 -1.53
CA GLY A 410 -11.82 32.10 -0.75
C GLY A 410 -11.04 31.19 0.20
N THR A 411 -9.69 31.23 0.21
CA THR A 411 -8.87 30.46 1.16
C THR A 411 -9.16 30.87 2.61
N ASN A 412 -9.71 29.95 3.41
CA ASN A 412 -10.06 30.20 4.80
C ASN A 412 -8.86 29.93 5.75
N THR A 413 -7.99 30.93 5.88
CA THR A 413 -6.74 30.85 6.66
C THR A 413 -6.90 30.63 8.17
N ARG A 414 -8.13 30.47 8.68
CA ARG A 414 -8.42 30.06 10.08
C ARG A 414 -8.21 28.55 10.31
N PHE A 415 -8.20 27.75 9.25
CA PHE A 415 -7.91 26.32 9.30
C PHE A 415 -6.62 26.02 8.55
N LEU A 416 -5.90 24.97 8.94
CA LEU A 416 -4.75 24.50 8.17
C LEU A 416 -5.19 23.98 6.79
N PRO A 417 -4.33 24.11 5.76
CA PRO A 417 -4.47 23.40 4.49
C PRO A 417 -4.75 21.89 4.65
N SER A 418 -5.51 21.29 3.73
CA SER A 418 -5.92 19.89 3.80
C SER A 418 -4.78 18.88 3.64
N ASN A 419 -3.65 19.32 3.07
CA ASN A 419 -2.37 18.60 3.01
C ASN A 419 -1.50 18.80 4.27
N ASN A 420 -2.04 19.36 5.36
CA ASN A 420 -1.31 19.74 6.60
C ASN A 420 -0.11 20.68 6.35
N ASN A 421 -0.15 21.45 5.26
CA ASN A 421 0.89 22.43 4.93
C ASN A 421 0.74 23.71 5.77
N ARG A 422 1.56 24.72 5.50
CA ARG A 422 1.41 26.10 6.02
C ARG A 422 1.09 27.03 4.86
N TYR A 423 0.26 28.05 5.10
CA TYR A 423 0.08 29.10 4.10
C TYR A 423 1.36 29.91 3.89
N CYS A 424 1.51 30.45 2.69
CA CYS A 424 2.54 31.44 2.40
C CYS A 424 2.33 32.72 3.20
N SER A 425 3.45 33.35 3.59
CA SER A 425 3.54 34.55 4.44
C SER A 425 4.24 35.69 3.73
#